data_AF-A0A2N5AK55-F1
#
_entry.id   AF-A0A2N5AK55-F1
#
_cell.length_a   1.000
_cell.length_b   1.000
_cell.length_c   1.000
_cell.angle_alpha   90.00
_cell.angle_beta   90.00
_cell.angle_gamma   90.00
#
_symmetry.space_group_name_H-M   'P 1'
#
loop_
_entity.id
_entity.type
_entity.pdbx_description
1 polymer ?
#
loop_
_entity_poly.entity_id
_entity_poly.type
_entity_poly.pdbx_seq_one_letter_code
_entity_poly.pdbx_strand_id
1 'polypeptide(L)' 'IDAPLAVEAQTPLSDLLSHVGHAPCAVPVVDEEQQYIGIISKRMLLQALDREGVNHG' A
#
# COMPACT_ATOMS: atom_id res chain seq x y z
N ILE A 1 -18.23 -9.40 -4.41
CA ILE A 1 -17.06 -8.90 -3.65
C ILE A 1 -16.51 -7.77 -4.50
N ASP A 2 -16.54 -6.55 -4.00
CA ASP A 2 -15.90 -5.42 -4.70
C ASP A 2 -14.38 -5.61 -4.66
N ALA A 3 -13.74 -5.42 -5.81
CA ALA A 3 -12.30 -5.47 -5.91
C ALA A 3 -11.68 -4.22 -5.27
N PRO A 4 -10.53 -4.33 -4.60
CA PRO A 4 -9.86 -3.16 -4.04
C PRO A 4 -9.43 -2.19 -5.14
N LEU A 5 -9.67 -0.89 -4.92
CA LEU A 5 -9.20 0.18 -5.80
C LEU A 5 -7.67 0.24 -5.77
N ALA A 6 -7.06 0.38 -6.95
CA ALA A 6 -5.62 0.54 -7.08
C ALA A 6 -5.10 1.78 -6.37
N VAL A 7 -3.82 1.74 -5.99
CA VAL A 7 -3.08 2.88 -5.43
C VAL A 7 -1.90 3.23 -6.32
N GLU A 8 -1.57 4.51 -6.35
CA GLU A 8 -0.37 5.00 -7.04
C GLU A 8 0.89 4.53 -6.31
N ALA A 9 1.91 4.13 -7.06
CA ALA A 9 3.20 3.69 -6.55
C ALA A 9 3.88 4.75 -5.66
N GLN A 10 3.61 6.02 -5.93
CA GLN A 10 4.20 7.16 -5.23
C GLN A 10 3.40 7.59 -4.00
N THR A 11 2.30 6.87 -3.67
CA THR A 11 1.50 7.16 -2.47
C THR A 11 2.35 6.95 -1.22
N PRO A 12 2.50 7.96 -0.34
CA PRO A 12 3.23 7.80 0.92
C PRO A 12 2.67 6.68 1.79
N LEU A 13 3.55 5.94 2.48
CA LEU A 13 3.14 4.83 3.36
C LEU A 13 2.14 5.26 4.45
N SER A 14 2.26 6.50 4.95
CA SER A 14 1.32 7.08 5.92
C SER A 14 -0.11 7.12 5.40
N ASP A 15 -0.28 7.35 4.09
CA ASP A 15 -1.58 7.59 3.46
C ASP A 15 -2.21 6.24 3.04
N LEU A 16 -1.39 5.22 2.86
CA LEU A 16 -1.81 3.85 2.56
C LEU A 16 -2.41 3.12 3.76
N LEU A 17 -2.17 3.60 5.00
CA LEU A 17 -2.66 2.98 6.24
C LEU A 17 -4.17 2.75 6.25
N SER A 18 -4.94 3.77 5.89
CA SER A 18 -6.40 3.65 5.89
C SER A 18 -6.89 2.75 4.76
N HIS A 19 -6.43 2.98 3.54
CA HIS A 19 -6.91 2.27 2.35
C HIS A 19 -6.55 0.78 2.37
N VAL A 20 -5.26 0.46 2.52
CA VAL A 20 -4.77 -0.92 2.55
C VAL A 20 -5.17 -1.61 3.87
N GLY A 21 -5.31 -0.85 4.97
CA GLY A 21 -5.70 -1.39 6.27
C GLY A 21 -7.13 -1.95 6.31
N HIS A 22 -8.04 -1.37 5.52
CA HIS A 22 -9.44 -1.81 5.38
C HIS A 22 -9.70 -2.67 4.14
N ALA A 23 -8.76 -2.76 3.20
CA ALA A 23 -8.93 -3.56 2.00
C ALA A 23 -9.18 -5.04 2.35
N PRO A 24 -10.13 -5.71 1.66
CA PRO A 24 -10.46 -7.11 1.93
C PRO A 24 -9.34 -8.08 1.49
N CYS A 25 -8.43 -7.62 0.64
CA CYS A 25 -7.30 -8.38 0.11
C CYS A 25 -6.17 -7.44 -0.34
N ALA A 26 -5.13 -8.00 -0.97
CA ALA A 26 -4.03 -7.21 -1.49
C ALA A 26 -4.53 -6.19 -2.54
N VAL A 27 -3.99 -4.98 -2.46
CA VAL A 27 -4.35 -3.84 -3.28
C VAL A 27 -3.37 -3.74 -4.45
N PRO A 28 -3.86 -3.61 -5.70
CA PRO A 28 -2.98 -3.40 -6.85
C PRO A 28 -2.28 -2.04 -6.76
N VAL A 29 -1.02 -2.01 -7.19
CA VAL A 29 -0.21 -0.79 -7.30
C VAL A 29 -0.01 -0.49 -8.77
N VAL A 30 -0.27 0.76 -9.14
CA VAL A 30 -0.11 1.27 -10.50
C VAL A 30 0.92 2.39 -10.56
N ASP A 31 1.52 2.61 -11.72
CA ASP A 31 2.33 3.80 -12.00
C ASP A 31 1.49 4.99 -12.50
N GLU A 32 2.16 6.09 -12.82
CA GLU A 32 1.54 7.34 -13.29
C GLU A 32 0.74 7.16 -14.59
N GLU A 33 1.03 6.13 -15.39
CA GLU A 33 0.33 5.77 -16.63
C GLU A 33 -0.82 4.76 -16.37
N GLN A 34 -1.18 4.53 -15.11
CA GLN A 34 -2.15 3.53 -14.65
C GLN A 34 -1.78 2.08 -15.03
N GLN A 35 -0.50 1.81 -15.25
CA GLN A 35 -0.04 0.46 -15.54
C GLN A 35 0.20 -0.30 -14.25
N TYR A 36 -0.30 -1.54 -14.17
CA TYR A 36 -0.08 -2.41 -13.03
C TYR A 36 1.42 -2.74 -12.90
N ILE A 37 1.98 -2.48 -11.72
CA ILE A 37 3.39 -2.77 -11.42
C ILE A 37 3.57 -3.74 -10.26
N GLY A 38 2.51 -4.06 -9.51
CA GLY A 38 2.58 -4.99 -8.40
C GLY A 38 1.40 -4.91 -7.45
N ILE A 39 1.58 -5.45 -6.25
CA ILE A 39 0.58 -5.40 -5.18
C ILE A 39 1.19 -4.89 -3.88
N ILE A 40 0.33 -4.34 -3.02
CA ILE A 40 0.62 -4.12 -1.61
C ILE A 40 -0.40 -4.85 -0.73
N SER A 41 0.07 -5.51 0.32
CA SER A 41 -0.78 -6.18 1.30
C SER A 41 -0.65 -5.51 2.66
N LYS A 42 -1.65 -5.69 3.51
CA LYS A 42 -1.62 -5.20 4.90
C LYS A 42 -0.35 -5.64 5.65
N ARG A 43 0.13 -6.87 5.40
CA ARG A 43 1.38 -7.37 6.00
C ARG A 43 2.60 -6.55 5.55
N MET A 44 2.74 -6.31 4.25
CA MET A 44 3.91 -5.58 3.71
C MET A 44 3.91 -4.13 4.19
N LEU A 45 2.74 -3.49 4.23
CA LEU A 45 2.59 -2.14 4.77
C LEU A 45 3.04 -2.05 6.22
N LEU A 46 2.56 -2.95 7.09
CA LEU A 46 2.95 -2.97 8.51
C LEU A 46 4.45 -3.25 8.68
N GLN A 47 5.03 -4.13 7.87
CA GLN A 47 6.48 -4.40 7.88
C GLN A 47 7.31 -3.20 7.44
N ALA A 48 6.81 -2.41 6.49
CA ALA A 48 7.48 -1.19 6.05
C ALA A 48 7.44 -0.11 7.14
N LEU A 49 6.28 0.12 7.76
CA LEU A 49 6.12 1.09 8.83
C LEU A 49 6.97 0.78 10.07
N ASP A 50 7.06 -0.50 10.44
CA ASP A 50 7.94 -0.96 11.52
C ASP A 50 9.41 -0.59 11.25
N ARG A 51 9.87 -0.73 10.00
CA ARG A 51 11.24 -0.35 9.59
C ARG A 51 11.47 1.16 9.63
N GLU A 52 10.49 1.96 9.18
CA GLU A 52 10.58 3.43 9.23
C GLU A 52 10.66 3.94 10.67
N GLY A 53 9.89 3.33 11.59
CA GLY A 53 9.95 3.66 13.02
C GLY A 53 11.31 3.37 13.66
N VAL A 54 12.02 2.34 13.20
CA VAL A 54 13.39 2.00 13.67
C VAL A 54 14.45 2.96 13.13
N ASN A 55 14.30 3.48 11.92
CA ASN A 55 15.25 4.42 11.30
C ASN A 55 15.13 5.87 11.82
N HIS A 56 14.06 6.20 12.55
CA HIS A 56 13.82 7.53 13.11
C HIS A 56 13.91 7.59 14.65
N GLY A 57 14.47 6.56 15.29
CA GLY A 57 14.66 6.44 16.74
C GLY A 57 16.10 6.64 17.21
#